data_AF-L0FX78-F1
#
_entry.id   AF-L0FX78-F1
#
_cell.length_a   1.000
_cell.length_b   1.000
_cell.length_c   1.000
_cell.angle_alpha   90.00
_cell.angle_beta   90.00
_cell.angle_gamma   90.00
#
_symmetry.space_group_name_H-M   'P 1'
#
loop_
_entity.id
_entity.type
_entity.pdbx_description
1 polymer ?
#
loop_
_entity_poly.entity_id
_entity_poly.type
_entity_poly.pdbx_seq_one_letter_code
_entity_poly.pdbx_strand_id
1 'polypeptide(L)'
;MKNNYGNLKCLTILFLSFVLFTSCKEEDMKPVEPSAGFTAATNELEATFTNSSENVTSYSWNFGDGNTSSEENPTHNYEAAGIYTVVLTAKGANGSIAEADKDITIVENLKADFGFESEYLTVTFSNTSENSVSYSWDFGDGNTSTEEEPVYSYEEGGTYEVVLYSTAPGGTTVQTTKEVTVVGPPVADYIAEDEGLTVNFTNTSENVISYSWDFGDGGTSTEESPSHTFAAAGTYTVVLTATDEDGVVVETSQEITVEVPIDTSLYSIVFITDDSLDDPQIEWLREKGFNVSTYYNGSLSSAPQEDIDMLNAADLIIIGRSGGSADFDAPDKQVWNALTPPLILNSQWMARNNRLNWFDNNGNPAAFNPTGGDVVTAQIPNAEDEAFDEVTLEEGNLLSWINPPANLLYINTETNGDIMAMTAPGSGGSDEGGAMLYVRFTAGVEFYSGAGESPAGPRTYFGFGADEGGVSYYWELTDEAKAVYFEEILRMVLM
;
A
#
# COMPACT_ATOMS: atom_id res chain seq x y z
N MET A 1 28.90 58.32 -55.79
CA MET A 1 29.48 59.46 -56.54
C MET A 1 29.06 60.71 -55.77
N LYS A 2 29.88 61.51 -55.07
CA LYS A 2 31.12 62.24 -55.47
C LYS A 2 31.16 62.59 -56.96
N ASN A 3 31.31 63.91 -57.22
CA ASN A 3 31.42 64.65 -58.49
C ASN A 3 30.10 65.25 -58.96
N ASN A 4 29.97 66.52 -59.39
CA ASN A 4 30.90 67.62 -59.67
C ASN A 4 30.06 68.92 -59.73
N TYR A 5 30.48 70.03 -59.11
CA TYR A 5 31.20 71.19 -59.69
C TYR A 5 30.53 71.92 -60.88
N GLY A 6 30.42 73.25 -60.72
CA GLY A 6 30.52 74.25 -61.78
C GLY A 6 29.38 75.27 -61.78
N ASN A 7 29.54 76.45 -61.14
CA ASN A 7 30.00 77.72 -61.73
C ASN A 7 29.06 78.31 -62.80
N LEU A 8 28.81 79.62 -62.96
CA LEU A 8 29.01 80.87 -62.22
C LEU A 8 28.53 81.98 -63.20
N LYS A 9 27.99 83.10 -62.69
CA LYS A 9 27.91 84.46 -63.30
C LYS A 9 26.81 84.81 -64.32
N CYS A 10 25.98 85.80 -63.96
CA CYS A 10 25.96 87.17 -64.53
C CYS A 10 25.05 88.07 -63.64
N LEU A 11 25.51 89.16 -63.00
CA LEU A 11 25.68 90.54 -63.55
C LEU A 11 24.33 91.07 -64.14
N THR A 12 23.70 92.18 -63.78
CA THR A 12 24.10 93.45 -63.13
C THR A 12 22.86 94.38 -62.96
N ILE A 13 22.97 95.38 -62.07
CA ILE A 13 22.43 96.78 -62.14
C ILE A 13 20.90 96.99 -62.10
N LEU A 14 20.32 97.57 -61.04
CA LEU A 14 20.23 98.99 -60.62
C LEU A 14 19.05 99.79 -61.26
N PHE A 15 18.15 100.24 -60.38
CA PHE A 15 17.36 101.49 -60.38
C PHE A 15 16.08 101.66 -61.24
N LEU A 16 14.98 101.77 -60.50
CA LEU A 16 14.06 102.93 -60.40
C LEU A 16 12.76 102.98 -61.23
N SER A 17 11.66 102.92 -60.47
CA SER A 17 10.33 103.56 -60.64
C SER A 17 9.64 103.55 -62.00
N PHE A 18 8.46 102.90 -62.04
CA PHE A 18 7.21 103.63 -62.26
C PHE A 18 6.01 102.79 -61.81
N VAL A 19 5.13 103.41 -61.02
CA VAL A 19 3.81 102.87 -60.64
C VAL A 19 2.88 102.94 -61.84
N LEU A 20 2.22 101.83 -62.15
CA LEU A 20 0.90 101.85 -62.77
C LEU A 20 0.04 100.76 -62.15
N PHE A 21 -1.05 101.21 -61.54
CA PHE A 21 -2.12 100.41 -60.97
C PHE A 21 -2.74 99.51 -62.05
N THR A 22 -2.78 98.21 -61.77
CA THR A 22 -3.79 97.32 -62.34
C THR A 22 -4.55 96.69 -61.19
N SER A 23 -5.78 97.16 -61.03
CA SER A 23 -6.81 96.57 -60.17
C SER A 23 -7.07 95.12 -60.60
N CYS A 24 -6.69 94.16 -59.76
CA CYS A 24 -7.29 92.82 -59.76
C CYS A 24 -8.32 92.77 -58.63
N LYS A 25 -9.56 92.43 -59.00
CA LYS A 25 -10.65 92.06 -58.11
C LYS A 25 -10.17 90.98 -57.14
N GLU A 26 -10.39 91.21 -55.86
CA GLU A 26 -10.49 90.17 -54.85
C GLU A 26 -11.73 89.34 -55.23
N GLU A 27 -11.52 88.18 -55.86
CA GLU A 27 -12.56 87.15 -55.86
C GLU A 27 -12.66 86.68 -54.41
N ASP A 28 -13.84 86.83 -53.82
CA ASP A 28 -14.19 86.30 -52.50
C ASP A 28 -13.91 84.78 -52.48
N MET A 29 -12.69 84.39 -52.09
CA MET A 29 -12.41 83.02 -51.67
C MET A 29 -13.23 82.81 -50.41
N LYS A 30 -14.37 82.12 -50.55
CA LYS A 30 -15.19 81.70 -49.41
C LYS A 30 -14.24 81.06 -48.38
N PRO A 31 -14.22 81.55 -47.12
CA PRO A 31 -13.31 81.01 -46.12
C PRO A 31 -13.53 79.50 -46.00
N VAL A 32 -12.43 78.73 -45.97
CA VAL A 32 -12.51 77.29 -45.77
C VAL A 32 -13.03 77.06 -44.35
N GLU A 33 -14.22 76.49 -44.24
CA GLU A 33 -14.85 76.24 -42.94
C GLU A 33 -14.14 75.08 -42.23
N PRO A 34 -14.00 75.14 -40.89
CA PRO A 34 -13.48 74.03 -40.13
C PRO A 34 -14.42 72.82 -40.22
N SER A 35 -13.88 71.62 -40.17
CA SER A 35 -14.63 70.37 -39.93
C SER A 35 -14.15 69.75 -38.63
N ALA A 36 -15.09 69.24 -37.83
CA ALA A 36 -14.78 68.49 -36.62
C ALA A 36 -15.00 67.00 -36.86
N GLY A 37 -14.10 66.17 -36.36
CA GLY A 37 -14.21 64.71 -36.44
C GLY A 37 -13.18 64.03 -35.56
N PHE A 38 -13.53 62.86 -35.04
CA PHE A 38 -12.62 62.05 -34.25
C PHE A 38 -13.02 60.58 -34.24
N THR A 39 -12.08 59.73 -33.83
CA THR A 39 -12.33 58.35 -33.40
C THR A 39 -11.92 58.18 -31.94
N ALA A 40 -12.48 57.17 -31.29
CA ALA A 40 -12.17 56.84 -29.90
C ALA A 40 -11.92 55.33 -29.79
N ALA A 41 -10.94 54.95 -29.00
CA ALA A 41 -10.68 53.57 -28.59
C ALA A 41 -10.68 53.50 -27.06
N THR A 42 -11.37 52.52 -26.50
CA THR A 42 -11.57 52.38 -25.05
C THR A 42 -10.89 51.11 -24.55
N ASN A 43 -10.26 51.19 -23.38
CA ASN A 43 -9.70 50.07 -22.65
C ASN A 43 -9.98 50.27 -21.16
N GLU A 44 -10.87 49.46 -20.60
CA GLU A 44 -11.38 49.64 -19.23
C GLU A 44 -11.94 51.07 -19.01
N LEU A 45 -11.39 51.74 -18.00
CA LEU A 45 -11.71 53.11 -17.63
C LEU A 45 -10.94 54.16 -18.43
N GLU A 46 -10.08 53.77 -19.38
CA GLU A 46 -9.31 54.70 -20.22
C GLU A 46 -9.90 54.80 -21.64
N ALA A 47 -10.01 56.03 -22.16
CA ALA A 47 -10.29 56.28 -23.57
C ALA A 47 -9.18 57.10 -24.23
N THR A 48 -8.77 56.66 -25.42
CA THR A 48 -7.83 57.37 -26.29
C THR A 48 -8.59 57.96 -27.47
N PHE A 49 -8.36 59.24 -27.77
CA PHE A 49 -9.06 59.96 -28.83
C PHE A 49 -8.10 60.35 -29.95
N THR A 50 -8.48 60.05 -31.19
CA THR A 50 -7.73 60.47 -32.38
C THR A 50 -8.52 61.53 -33.13
N ASN A 51 -8.01 62.75 -33.16
CA ASN A 51 -8.60 63.86 -33.89
C ASN A 51 -8.41 63.70 -35.40
N SER A 52 -9.47 64.00 -36.15
CA SER A 52 -9.48 64.03 -37.62
C SER A 52 -10.09 65.34 -38.16
N SER A 53 -10.10 66.40 -37.35
CA SER A 53 -10.63 67.72 -37.72
C SER A 53 -9.72 68.43 -38.74
N GLU A 54 -10.31 69.11 -39.72
CA GLU A 54 -9.58 69.84 -40.76
C GLU A 54 -9.81 71.36 -40.68
N ASN A 55 -8.83 72.16 -41.11
CA ASN A 55 -8.91 73.64 -41.19
C ASN A 55 -9.11 74.35 -39.84
N VAL A 56 -8.49 73.83 -38.78
CA VAL A 56 -8.66 74.26 -37.38
C VAL A 56 -7.36 74.78 -36.77
N THR A 57 -7.47 75.67 -35.79
CA THR A 57 -6.36 76.30 -35.06
C THR A 57 -6.31 75.93 -33.58
N SER A 58 -7.40 75.40 -33.02
CA SER A 58 -7.46 74.89 -31.65
C SER A 58 -8.58 73.86 -31.46
N TYR A 59 -8.39 72.99 -30.46
CA TYR A 59 -9.32 71.93 -30.06
C TYR A 59 -9.80 72.16 -28.62
N SER A 60 -11.03 71.75 -28.34
CA SER A 60 -11.57 71.65 -27.00
C SER A 60 -12.42 70.38 -26.90
N TRP A 61 -12.03 69.49 -26.01
CA TRP A 61 -12.71 68.24 -25.71
C TRP A 61 -13.54 68.41 -24.45
N ASN A 62 -14.75 67.86 -24.44
CA ASN A 62 -15.54 67.58 -23.25
C ASN A 62 -15.81 66.08 -23.23
N PHE A 63 -15.34 65.39 -22.20
CA PHE A 63 -15.43 63.93 -22.10
C PHE A 63 -16.79 63.44 -21.59
N GLY A 64 -17.73 64.33 -21.27
CA GLY A 64 -19.08 63.98 -20.81
C GLY A 64 -19.17 63.62 -19.32
N ASP A 65 -18.05 63.61 -18.61
CA ASP A 65 -17.93 63.37 -17.15
C ASP A 65 -17.63 64.66 -16.35
N GLY A 66 -17.60 65.81 -17.04
CA GLY A 66 -17.23 67.12 -16.46
C GLY A 66 -15.78 67.50 -16.67
N ASN A 67 -14.93 66.61 -17.19
CA ASN A 67 -13.54 66.89 -17.53
C ASN A 67 -13.37 67.33 -18.99
N THR A 68 -12.30 68.08 -19.26
CA THR A 68 -12.01 68.66 -20.58
C THR A 68 -10.53 68.58 -20.94
N SER A 69 -10.20 68.63 -22.23
CA SER A 69 -8.82 68.74 -22.72
C SER A 69 -8.70 69.69 -23.91
N SER A 70 -7.50 70.24 -24.13
CA SER A 70 -7.17 71.03 -25.33
C SER A 70 -6.07 70.38 -26.19
N GLU A 71 -5.69 69.15 -25.87
CA GLU A 71 -4.71 68.38 -26.64
C GLU A 71 -5.28 67.94 -27.99
N GLU A 72 -4.41 67.73 -28.98
CA GLU A 72 -4.85 67.27 -30.30
C GLU A 72 -5.39 65.83 -30.25
N ASN A 73 -4.73 64.93 -29.52
CA ASN A 73 -5.13 63.52 -29.36
C ASN A 73 -5.06 63.13 -27.88
N PRO A 74 -6.05 63.51 -27.04
CA PRO A 74 -5.99 63.27 -25.61
C PRO A 74 -6.21 61.80 -25.25
N THR A 75 -5.71 61.43 -24.08
CA THR A 75 -6.11 60.22 -23.35
C THR A 75 -6.82 60.66 -22.07
N HIS A 76 -7.92 59.98 -21.71
CA HIS A 76 -8.72 60.33 -20.54
C HIS A 76 -9.10 59.10 -19.72
N ASN A 77 -9.01 59.22 -18.41
CA ASN A 77 -9.41 58.19 -17.45
C ASN A 77 -10.74 58.59 -16.80
N TYR A 78 -11.74 57.73 -16.93
CA TYR A 78 -13.05 57.86 -16.31
C TYR A 78 -13.03 57.23 -14.92
N GLU A 79 -13.81 57.78 -13.98
CA GLU A 79 -13.89 57.24 -12.62
C GLU A 79 -14.83 56.05 -12.49
N ALA A 80 -15.73 55.83 -13.46
CA ALA A 80 -16.72 54.76 -13.42
C ALA A 80 -17.08 54.27 -14.83
N ALA A 81 -17.57 53.03 -14.91
CA ALA A 81 -18.20 52.51 -16.13
C ALA A 81 -19.49 53.29 -16.46
N GLY A 82 -19.76 53.50 -17.74
CA GLY A 82 -20.90 54.28 -18.19
C GLY A 82 -20.88 54.60 -19.68
N ILE A 83 -21.95 55.23 -20.15
CA ILE A 83 -22.02 55.81 -21.49
C ILE A 83 -21.76 57.31 -21.35
N TYR A 84 -20.74 57.79 -22.06
CA TYR A 84 -20.32 59.19 -22.03
C TYR A 84 -20.42 59.80 -23.43
N THR A 85 -21.13 60.93 -23.54
CA THR A 85 -21.19 61.70 -24.79
C THR A 85 -19.98 62.63 -24.86
N VAL A 86 -19.01 62.27 -25.72
CA VAL A 86 -17.80 63.06 -25.91
C VAL A 86 -18.02 64.08 -27.01
N VAL A 87 -17.69 65.34 -26.74
CA VAL A 87 -17.83 66.45 -27.69
C VAL A 87 -16.47 67.05 -28.00
N LEU A 88 -16.13 67.10 -29.29
CA LEU A 88 -14.98 67.83 -29.82
C LEU A 88 -15.46 69.13 -30.47
N THR A 89 -15.08 70.26 -29.88
CA THR A 89 -15.26 71.60 -30.45
C THR A 89 -13.97 72.04 -31.12
N ALA A 90 -13.98 72.18 -32.45
CA ALA A 90 -12.84 72.58 -33.25
C ALA A 90 -13.04 74.01 -33.79
N LYS A 91 -12.03 74.88 -33.61
CA LYS A 91 -12.13 76.31 -33.97
C LYS A 91 -11.23 76.64 -35.16
N GLY A 92 -11.77 77.30 -36.17
CA GLY A 92 -11.05 77.76 -37.36
C GLY A 92 -10.32 79.10 -37.15
N ALA A 93 -9.45 79.47 -38.09
CA ALA A 93 -8.62 80.69 -38.01
C ALA A 93 -9.42 82.00 -37.91
N ASN A 94 -10.63 82.03 -38.49
CA ASN A 94 -11.53 83.19 -38.46
C ASN A 94 -12.50 83.19 -37.26
N GLY A 95 -12.30 82.24 -36.32
CA GLY A 95 -13.17 82.08 -35.15
C GLY A 95 -14.45 81.29 -35.40
N SER A 96 -14.67 80.74 -36.60
CA SER A 96 -15.73 79.77 -36.87
C SER A 96 -15.53 78.49 -36.05
N ILE A 97 -16.62 77.81 -35.71
CA ILE A 97 -16.63 76.63 -34.84
C ILE A 97 -17.33 75.50 -35.58
N ALA A 98 -16.75 74.30 -35.51
CA ALA A 98 -17.37 73.04 -35.87
C ALA A 98 -17.37 72.12 -34.65
N GLU A 99 -18.41 71.28 -34.53
CA GLU A 99 -18.53 70.32 -33.44
C GLU A 99 -18.77 68.91 -34.00
N ALA A 100 -18.20 67.93 -33.32
CA ALA A 100 -18.49 66.52 -33.51
C ALA A 100 -18.72 65.90 -32.14
N ASP A 101 -19.77 65.11 -32.01
CA ASP A 101 -20.08 64.37 -30.81
C ASP A 101 -20.19 62.87 -31.09
N LYS A 102 -19.83 62.06 -30.08
CA LYS A 102 -19.95 60.61 -30.13
C LYS A 102 -20.13 60.03 -28.74
N ASP A 103 -21.12 59.16 -28.58
CA ASP A 103 -21.24 58.32 -27.40
C ASP A 103 -20.16 57.24 -27.40
N ILE A 104 -19.42 57.14 -26.30
CA ILE A 104 -18.50 56.05 -26.03
C ILE A 104 -18.97 55.28 -24.80
N THR A 105 -18.73 53.97 -24.80
CA THR A 105 -19.03 53.11 -23.65
C THR A 105 -17.74 52.79 -22.93
N ILE A 106 -17.68 53.17 -21.66
CA ILE A 106 -16.61 52.82 -20.73
C ILE A 106 -17.11 51.65 -19.89
N VAL A 107 -16.29 50.59 -19.78
CA VAL A 107 -16.64 49.37 -19.05
C VAL A 107 -15.52 49.01 -18.11
N GLU A 108 -15.84 48.46 -16.94
CA GLU A 108 -14.83 47.77 -16.13
C GLU A 108 -14.69 46.33 -16.65
N ASN A 109 -13.45 45.85 -16.77
CA ASN A 109 -13.25 44.47 -17.20
C ASN A 109 -13.58 43.52 -16.05
N LEU A 110 -14.27 42.44 -16.41
CA LEU A 110 -14.46 41.30 -15.53
C LEU A 110 -13.12 40.57 -15.35
N LYS A 111 -12.72 40.32 -14.11
CA LYS A 111 -11.48 39.60 -13.79
C LYS A 111 -11.81 38.45 -12.84
N ALA A 112 -11.42 37.23 -13.22
CA ALA A 112 -11.47 36.08 -12.33
C ALA A 112 -10.12 35.89 -11.64
N ASP A 113 -10.11 35.74 -10.32
CA ASP A 113 -8.92 35.36 -9.55
C ASP A 113 -9.33 34.72 -8.21
N PHE A 114 -8.46 33.92 -7.61
CA PHE A 114 -8.71 33.32 -6.29
C PHE A 114 -7.42 32.99 -5.52
N GLY A 115 -7.48 33.01 -4.19
CA GLY A 115 -6.49 32.40 -3.31
C GLY A 115 -6.95 31.03 -2.80
N PHE A 116 -6.05 30.26 -2.22
CA PHE A 116 -6.38 29.01 -1.54
C PHE A 116 -5.39 28.71 -0.42
N GLU A 117 -5.86 27.97 0.58
CA GLU A 117 -5.05 27.37 1.65
C GLU A 117 -5.44 25.89 1.77
N SER A 118 -4.45 25.00 1.83
CA SER A 118 -4.65 23.56 1.97
C SER A 118 -4.27 23.08 3.38
N GLU A 119 -5.12 22.22 3.93
CA GLU A 119 -4.88 21.44 5.14
C GLU A 119 -5.14 19.97 4.77
N TYR A 120 -4.06 19.25 4.46
CA TYR A 120 -4.10 17.92 3.85
C TYR A 120 -5.00 17.88 2.61
N LEU A 121 -6.04 17.04 2.64
CA LEU A 121 -6.99 16.85 1.56
C LEU A 121 -8.05 17.95 1.48
N THR A 122 -8.14 18.85 2.46
CA THR A 122 -9.14 19.91 2.49
C THR A 122 -8.54 21.24 2.05
N VAL A 123 -9.19 21.92 1.12
CA VAL A 123 -8.79 23.22 0.58
C VAL A 123 -9.88 24.24 0.86
N THR A 124 -9.48 25.37 1.44
CA THR A 124 -10.32 26.55 1.56
C THR A 124 -9.98 27.53 0.44
N PHE A 125 -10.96 27.87 -0.39
CA PHE A 125 -10.79 28.81 -1.50
C PHE A 125 -11.30 30.20 -1.12
N SER A 126 -10.53 31.24 -1.46
CA SER A 126 -10.90 32.64 -1.26
C SER A 126 -11.05 33.32 -2.61
N ASN A 127 -12.24 33.84 -2.90
CA ASN A 127 -12.53 34.47 -4.18
C ASN A 127 -12.03 35.92 -4.20
N THR A 128 -11.22 36.25 -5.21
CA THR A 128 -10.67 37.61 -5.40
C THR A 128 -11.03 38.17 -6.77
N SER A 129 -12.12 37.68 -7.37
CA SER A 129 -12.64 38.16 -8.64
C SER A 129 -13.23 39.57 -8.52
N GLU A 130 -13.09 40.36 -9.57
CA GLU A 130 -13.58 41.74 -9.66
C GLU A 130 -14.69 41.83 -10.70
N ASN A 131 -15.73 42.61 -10.41
CA ASN A 131 -16.86 42.90 -11.32
C ASN A 131 -17.73 41.68 -11.71
N SER A 132 -17.75 40.65 -10.86
CA SER A 132 -18.57 39.43 -11.00
C SER A 132 -19.82 39.47 -10.11
N VAL A 133 -20.86 38.70 -10.46
CA VAL A 133 -22.07 38.48 -9.65
C VAL A 133 -22.40 37.01 -9.41
N SER A 134 -21.71 36.08 -10.06
CA SER A 134 -21.89 34.65 -9.84
C SER A 134 -20.63 33.87 -10.20
N TYR A 135 -20.46 32.73 -9.54
CA TYR A 135 -19.24 31.93 -9.56
C TYR A 135 -19.57 30.47 -9.86
N SER A 136 -18.66 29.81 -10.56
CA SER A 136 -18.67 28.35 -10.73
C SER A 136 -17.24 27.86 -10.62
N TRP A 137 -17.03 26.86 -9.78
CA TRP A 137 -15.76 26.21 -9.55
C TRP A 137 -15.76 24.84 -10.22
N ASP A 138 -14.65 24.49 -10.83
CA ASP A 138 -14.28 23.14 -11.23
C ASP A 138 -13.03 22.77 -10.45
N PHE A 139 -13.12 21.75 -9.59
CA PHE A 139 -12.03 21.37 -8.70
C PHE A 139 -10.98 20.48 -9.38
N GLY A 140 -11.15 20.15 -10.66
CA GLY A 140 -10.20 19.37 -11.45
C GLY A 140 -10.33 17.85 -11.29
N ASP A 141 -11.24 17.38 -10.44
CA ASP A 141 -11.56 15.96 -10.20
C ASP A 141 -12.96 15.56 -10.72
N GLY A 142 -13.62 16.48 -11.43
CA GLY A 142 -14.99 16.32 -11.93
C GLY A 142 -16.08 16.84 -11.00
N ASN A 143 -15.72 17.28 -9.79
CA ASN A 143 -16.65 17.95 -8.87
C ASN A 143 -16.63 19.48 -9.05
N THR A 144 -17.73 20.12 -8.66
CA THR A 144 -17.96 21.55 -8.88
C THR A 144 -18.64 22.22 -7.68
N SER A 145 -18.57 23.55 -7.62
CA SER A 145 -19.31 24.34 -6.63
C SER A 145 -19.78 25.66 -7.23
N THR A 146 -20.84 26.25 -6.67
CA THR A 146 -21.31 27.61 -7.01
C THR A 146 -21.20 28.58 -5.84
N GLU A 147 -20.64 28.15 -4.71
CA GLU A 147 -20.40 29.01 -3.57
C GLU A 147 -19.36 30.08 -3.92
N GLU A 148 -19.47 31.25 -3.29
CA GLU A 148 -18.49 32.33 -3.49
C GLU A 148 -17.11 31.93 -2.97
N GLU A 149 -17.05 31.32 -1.78
CA GLU A 149 -15.84 30.86 -1.10
C GLU A 149 -16.03 29.40 -0.64
N PRO A 150 -15.81 28.40 -1.51
CA PRO A 150 -16.01 27.00 -1.15
C PRO A 150 -14.89 26.46 -0.25
N VAL A 151 -15.27 25.52 0.63
CA VAL A 151 -14.35 24.58 1.27
C VAL A 151 -14.59 23.22 0.61
N TYR A 152 -13.52 22.58 0.13
CA TYR A 152 -13.60 21.34 -0.64
C TYR A 152 -12.59 20.31 -0.13
N SER A 153 -12.98 19.04 -0.07
CA SER A 153 -12.10 17.94 0.34
C SER A 153 -11.93 16.93 -0.80
N TYR A 154 -10.69 16.67 -1.17
CA TYR A 154 -10.32 15.66 -2.16
C TYR A 154 -10.32 14.25 -1.55
N GLU A 155 -10.54 13.22 -2.37
CA GLU A 155 -10.47 11.82 -1.92
C GLU A 155 -9.03 11.33 -1.78
N GLU A 156 -8.13 11.80 -2.65
CA GLU A 156 -6.72 11.40 -2.69
C GLU A 156 -5.80 12.63 -2.77
N GLY A 157 -4.54 12.47 -2.36
CA GLY A 157 -3.51 13.48 -2.54
C GLY A 157 -3.13 13.63 -4.01
N GLY A 158 -2.78 14.83 -4.45
CA GLY A 158 -2.43 15.09 -5.83
C GLY A 158 -2.35 16.58 -6.18
N THR A 159 -2.06 16.85 -7.45
CA THR A 159 -2.12 18.20 -8.02
C THR A 159 -3.33 18.30 -8.93
N TYR A 160 -4.20 19.26 -8.65
CA TYR A 160 -5.46 19.48 -9.36
C TYR A 160 -5.46 20.84 -10.06
N GLU A 161 -5.94 20.88 -11.31
CA GLU A 161 -6.16 22.12 -12.05
C GLU A 161 -7.52 22.72 -11.67
N VAL A 162 -7.54 23.63 -10.70
CA VAL A 162 -8.77 24.27 -10.25
C VAL A 162 -9.10 25.47 -11.13
N VAL A 163 -10.33 25.51 -11.65
CA VAL A 163 -10.83 26.58 -12.52
C VAL A 163 -11.95 27.34 -11.83
N LEU A 164 -11.79 28.65 -11.70
CA LEU A 164 -12.86 29.56 -11.29
C LEU A 164 -13.42 30.29 -12.49
N TYR A 165 -14.70 30.08 -12.78
CA TYR A 165 -15.49 30.86 -13.73
C TYR A 165 -16.22 31.97 -12.97
N SER A 166 -15.99 33.23 -13.38
CA SER A 166 -16.68 34.40 -12.85
C SER A 166 -17.53 35.03 -13.93
N THR A 167 -18.76 35.43 -13.60
CA THR A 167 -19.73 35.96 -14.57
C THR A 167 -20.23 37.34 -14.15
N ALA A 168 -20.12 38.31 -15.05
CA ALA A 168 -20.60 39.68 -14.87
C ALA A 168 -22.14 39.78 -14.94
N PRO A 169 -22.76 40.86 -14.44
CA PRO A 169 -24.21 41.08 -14.52
C PRO A 169 -24.81 40.97 -15.93
N GLY A 170 -24.01 41.26 -16.97
CA GLY A 170 -24.41 41.16 -18.38
C GLY A 170 -24.32 39.75 -18.99
N GLY A 171 -23.93 38.74 -18.21
CA GLY A 171 -23.79 37.34 -18.64
C GLY A 171 -22.45 36.99 -19.29
N THR A 172 -21.51 37.94 -19.40
CA THR A 172 -20.14 37.65 -19.84
C THR A 172 -19.40 36.86 -18.76
N THR A 173 -18.69 35.81 -19.17
CA THR A 173 -17.91 34.95 -18.27
C THR A 173 -16.43 34.99 -18.64
N VAL A 174 -15.56 35.05 -17.63
CA VAL A 174 -14.12 34.82 -17.75
C VAL A 174 -13.70 33.75 -16.74
N GLN A 175 -12.53 33.16 -16.94
CA GLN A 175 -12.00 32.13 -16.05
C GLN A 175 -10.55 32.42 -15.65
N THR A 176 -10.16 31.86 -14.51
CA THR A 176 -8.77 31.69 -14.10
C THR A 176 -8.51 30.23 -13.71
N THR A 177 -7.27 29.80 -13.83
CA THR A 177 -6.87 28.42 -13.50
C THR A 177 -5.62 28.47 -12.62
N LYS A 178 -5.60 27.69 -11.53
CA LYS A 178 -4.42 27.49 -10.66
C LYS A 178 -4.23 26.02 -10.36
N GLU A 179 -2.97 25.58 -10.30
CA GLU A 179 -2.62 24.27 -9.78
C GLU A 179 -2.70 24.29 -8.25
N VAL A 180 -3.45 23.35 -7.68
CA VAL A 180 -3.62 23.18 -6.24
C VAL A 180 -3.08 21.80 -5.88
N THR A 181 -2.01 21.76 -5.08
CA THR A 181 -1.44 20.52 -4.56
C THR A 181 -1.97 20.26 -3.15
N VAL A 182 -2.55 19.08 -2.96
CA VAL A 182 -3.00 18.56 -1.67
C VAL A 182 -2.27 17.26 -1.36
N VAL A 183 -2.02 17.01 -0.09
CA VAL A 183 -1.36 15.80 0.40
C VAL A 183 -2.29 15.05 1.34
N GLY A 184 -2.16 13.73 1.42
CA GLY A 184 -2.90 12.95 2.41
C GLY A 184 -2.46 13.30 3.84
N PRO A 185 -3.31 13.03 4.85
CA PRO A 185 -2.88 13.13 6.24
C PRO A 185 -1.73 12.16 6.54
N PRO A 186 -0.90 12.42 7.57
CA PRO A 186 0.11 11.47 8.00
C PRO A 186 -0.53 10.21 8.55
N VAL A 187 0.05 9.07 8.19
CA VAL A 187 -0.36 7.75 8.68
C VAL A 187 0.87 7.04 9.21
N ALA A 188 0.84 6.60 10.47
CA ALA A 188 1.88 5.73 11.03
C ALA A 188 1.45 4.27 10.85
N ASP A 189 2.30 3.47 10.22
CA ASP A 189 2.11 2.03 10.11
C ASP A 189 3.45 1.29 9.93
N TYR A 190 3.46 0.00 10.29
CA TYR A 190 4.62 -0.88 10.10
C TYR A 190 4.26 -2.37 10.07
N ILE A 191 5.20 -3.16 9.55
CA ILE A 191 5.22 -4.62 9.59
C ILE A 191 6.38 -5.07 10.50
N ALA A 192 6.16 -6.10 11.30
CA ALA A 192 7.18 -6.73 12.13
C ALA A 192 7.37 -8.20 11.71
N GLU A 193 8.63 -8.62 11.53
CA GLU A 193 9.01 -10.00 11.23
C GLU A 193 9.98 -10.46 12.32
N ASP A 194 9.58 -11.46 13.11
CA ASP A 194 10.39 -12.00 14.19
C ASP A 194 11.28 -13.17 13.73
N GLU A 195 12.47 -13.23 14.31
CA GLU A 195 13.45 -14.30 14.18
C GLU A 195 13.97 -14.63 15.59
N GLY A 196 13.09 -15.27 16.38
CA GLY A 196 13.35 -15.55 17.80
C GLY A 196 13.38 -14.26 18.63
N LEU A 197 14.55 -13.91 19.18
CA LEU A 197 14.69 -12.69 19.98
C LEU A 197 14.95 -11.42 19.16
N THR A 198 15.18 -11.54 17.85
CA THR A 198 15.41 -10.36 16.98
C THR A 198 14.20 -10.13 16.11
N VAL A 199 13.75 -8.87 16.02
CA VAL A 199 12.61 -8.47 15.18
C VAL A 199 13.08 -7.41 14.19
N ASN A 200 12.78 -7.63 12.92
CA ASN A 200 13.00 -6.68 11.84
C ASN A 200 11.71 -5.90 11.59
N PHE A 201 11.79 -4.58 11.64
CA PHE A 201 10.64 -3.69 11.42
C PHE A 201 10.74 -3.04 10.04
N THR A 202 9.66 -3.09 9.28
CA THR A 202 9.51 -2.39 8.00
C THR A 202 8.48 -1.28 8.16
N ASN A 203 8.92 -0.03 8.03
CA ASN A 203 8.01 1.11 8.04
C ASN A 203 7.15 1.15 6.78
N THR A 204 5.84 1.33 6.97
CA THR A 204 4.83 1.51 5.90
C THR A 204 4.03 2.79 6.11
N SER A 205 4.59 3.75 6.82
CA SER A 205 3.98 5.04 7.11
C SER A 205 3.90 5.92 5.86
N GLU A 206 2.87 6.77 5.78
CA GLU A 206 2.61 7.65 4.64
C GLU A 206 2.59 9.12 5.08
N ASN A 207 3.04 10.02 4.19
CA ASN A 207 3.06 11.48 4.39
C ASN A 207 3.79 11.94 5.67
N VAL A 208 4.89 11.27 6.03
CA VAL A 208 5.72 11.58 7.21
C VAL A 208 7.19 11.76 6.82
N ILE A 209 7.96 12.46 7.66
CA ILE A 209 9.39 12.76 7.43
C ILE A 209 10.32 12.32 8.56
N SER A 210 9.78 11.88 9.69
CA SER A 210 10.59 11.41 10.81
C SER A 210 9.89 10.34 11.62
N TYR A 211 10.70 9.50 12.28
CA TYR A 211 10.29 8.28 12.94
C TYR A 211 10.93 8.18 14.33
N SER A 212 10.18 7.65 15.28
CA SER A 212 10.66 7.31 16.62
C SER A 212 10.01 6.00 17.04
N TRP A 213 10.85 5.03 17.37
CA TRP A 213 10.46 3.70 17.81
C TRP A 213 10.68 3.56 19.31
N ASP A 214 9.70 2.99 20.00
CA ASP A 214 9.82 2.45 21.35
C ASP A 214 9.50 0.96 21.28
N PHE A 215 10.47 0.11 21.61
CA PHE A 215 10.29 -1.34 21.51
C PHE A 215 9.61 -1.96 22.74
N GLY A 216 9.25 -1.16 23.75
CA GLY A 216 8.55 -1.63 24.95
C GLY A 216 9.45 -2.34 25.97
N ASP A 217 10.73 -2.58 25.65
CA ASP A 217 11.76 -3.14 26.55
C ASP A 217 12.73 -2.07 27.08
N GLY A 218 12.49 -0.80 26.75
CA GLY A 218 13.36 0.35 27.04
C GLY A 218 14.37 0.68 25.94
N GLY A 219 14.43 -0.11 24.86
CA GLY A 219 15.14 0.22 23.63
C GLY A 219 14.34 1.20 22.75
N THR A 220 15.06 2.02 21.99
CA THR A 220 14.47 3.01 21.07
C THR A 220 15.27 3.13 19.78
N SER A 221 14.65 3.56 18.69
CA SER A 221 15.33 3.87 17.42
C SER A 221 14.73 5.09 16.72
N THR A 222 15.50 5.71 15.84
CA THR A 222 15.03 6.77 14.92
C THR A 222 15.31 6.41 13.46
N GLU A 223 15.73 5.17 13.19
CA GLU A 223 15.87 4.67 11.83
C GLU A 223 14.49 4.48 11.20
N GLU A 224 14.40 4.58 9.88
CA GLU A 224 13.14 4.36 9.15
C GLU A 224 12.63 2.94 9.38
N SER A 225 13.45 1.93 9.13
CA SER A 225 13.14 0.50 9.30
C SER A 225 14.23 -0.17 10.15
N PRO A 226 14.10 -0.16 11.50
CA PRO A 226 15.12 -0.71 12.39
C PRO A 226 15.04 -2.23 12.53
N SER A 227 16.12 -2.82 13.04
CA SER A 227 16.14 -4.17 13.62
C SER A 227 16.43 -4.06 15.11
N HIS A 228 15.72 -4.81 15.95
CA HIS A 228 15.90 -4.79 17.41
C HIS A 228 15.98 -6.19 17.99
N THR A 229 16.92 -6.42 18.92
CA THR A 229 17.08 -7.70 19.62
C THR A 229 16.68 -7.55 21.08
N PHE A 230 15.64 -8.28 21.49
CA PHE A 230 15.14 -8.34 22.84
C PHE A 230 16.04 -9.19 23.75
N ALA A 231 16.20 -8.78 25.00
CA ALA A 231 17.07 -9.49 25.94
C ALA A 231 16.46 -10.79 26.49
N ALA A 232 15.14 -10.94 26.42
CA ALA A 232 14.40 -12.08 26.93
C ALA A 232 13.15 -12.32 26.08
N ALA A 233 12.63 -13.56 26.13
CA ALA A 233 11.33 -13.86 25.57
C ALA A 233 10.22 -13.13 26.33
N GLY A 234 9.16 -12.78 25.61
CA GLY A 234 8.00 -12.09 26.15
C GLY A 234 7.21 -11.36 25.07
N THR A 235 6.06 -10.82 25.48
CA THR A 235 5.25 -9.95 24.63
C THR A 235 5.57 -8.49 24.92
N TYR A 236 5.92 -7.73 23.88
CA TYR A 236 6.31 -6.33 23.95
C TYR A 236 5.36 -5.48 23.10
N THR A 237 4.87 -4.38 23.66
CA THR A 237 4.11 -3.38 22.89
C THR A 237 5.11 -2.46 22.18
N VAL A 238 5.27 -2.65 20.87
CA VAL A 238 6.11 -1.80 20.04
C VAL A 238 5.28 -0.61 19.56
N VAL A 239 5.84 0.59 19.66
CA VAL A 239 5.19 1.84 19.26
C VAL A 239 6.04 2.54 18.22
N LEU A 240 5.42 2.91 17.09
CA LEU A 240 5.99 3.80 16.10
C LEU A 240 5.28 5.15 16.18
N THR A 241 6.04 6.18 16.51
CA THR A 241 5.64 7.59 16.42
C THR A 241 6.23 8.18 15.14
N ALA A 242 5.37 8.67 14.25
CA ALA A 242 5.78 9.33 13.01
C ALA A 242 5.33 10.79 12.99
N THR A 243 6.06 11.65 12.29
CA THR A 243 5.77 13.09 12.23
C THR A 243 5.94 13.63 10.81
N ASP A 244 5.00 14.45 10.36
CA ASP A 244 5.02 15.09 9.03
C ASP A 244 5.82 16.41 8.99
N GLU A 245 5.81 17.06 7.81
CA GLU A 245 6.54 18.31 7.57
C GLU A 245 6.00 19.49 8.39
N ASP A 246 4.72 19.47 8.74
CA ASP A 246 4.04 20.50 9.54
C ASP A 246 4.17 20.26 11.05
N GLY A 247 4.77 19.14 11.45
CA GLY A 247 5.00 18.76 12.84
C GLY A 247 3.82 18.05 13.50
N VAL A 248 2.86 17.55 12.72
CA VAL A 248 1.75 16.73 13.20
C VAL A 248 2.26 15.33 13.50
N VAL A 249 1.94 14.84 14.70
CA VAL A 249 2.41 13.56 15.23
C VAL A 249 1.28 12.54 15.18
N VAL A 250 1.59 11.37 14.62
CA VAL A 250 0.70 10.19 14.58
C VAL A 250 1.43 8.99 15.15
N GLU A 251 0.68 8.06 15.73
CA GLU A 251 1.23 6.90 16.42
C GLU A 251 0.45 5.64 16.07
N THR A 252 1.17 4.52 16.02
CA THR A 252 0.63 3.16 15.88
C THR A 252 1.37 2.22 16.82
N SER A 253 0.73 1.13 17.21
CA SER A 253 1.34 0.15 18.12
C SER A 253 0.82 -1.26 17.86
N GLN A 254 1.70 -2.26 17.98
CA GLN A 254 1.37 -3.68 17.87
C GLN A 254 2.02 -4.45 19.03
N GLU A 255 1.36 -5.51 19.52
CA GLU A 255 1.95 -6.45 20.47
C GLU A 255 2.75 -7.51 19.70
N ILE A 256 4.05 -7.61 19.99
CA ILE A 256 4.97 -8.56 19.36
C ILE A 256 5.45 -9.54 20.43
N THR A 257 5.21 -10.84 20.23
CA THR A 257 5.73 -11.89 21.09
C THR A 257 7.03 -12.41 20.49
N VAL A 258 8.11 -12.35 21.28
CA VAL A 258 9.41 -12.92 20.91
C VAL A 258 9.74 -14.08 21.82
N GLU A 259 10.32 -15.12 21.25
CA GLU A 259 10.66 -16.35 21.97
C GLU A 259 12.16 -16.63 21.91
N VAL A 260 12.66 -17.38 22.90
CA VAL A 260 14.06 -17.83 22.86
C VAL A 260 14.14 -18.97 21.83
N PRO A 261 15.01 -18.88 20.81
CA PRO A 261 15.21 -19.99 19.90
C PRO A 261 15.58 -21.26 20.66
N ILE A 262 14.90 -22.36 20.38
CA ILE A 262 15.21 -23.66 20.97
C ILE A 262 16.55 -24.14 20.40
N ASP A 263 17.56 -24.32 21.25
CA ASP A 263 18.84 -24.94 20.86
C ASP A 263 18.65 -26.46 20.75
N THR A 264 18.23 -26.89 19.56
CA THR A 264 17.99 -28.31 19.23
C THR A 264 19.20 -29.21 19.47
N SER A 265 20.42 -28.66 19.49
CA SER A 265 21.65 -29.43 19.68
C SER A 265 21.82 -30.00 21.08
N LEU A 266 21.04 -29.49 22.04
CA LEU A 266 20.99 -29.98 23.41
C LEU A 266 20.18 -31.28 23.55
N TYR A 267 19.32 -31.60 22.58
CA TYR A 267 18.41 -32.74 22.65
C TYR A 267 18.91 -33.91 21.82
N SER A 268 18.82 -35.09 22.42
CA SER A 268 19.21 -36.36 21.87
C SER A 268 18.00 -37.12 21.34
N ILE A 269 18.06 -37.49 20.06
CA ILE A 269 17.06 -38.33 19.41
C ILE A 269 17.68 -39.69 19.13
N VAL A 270 17.05 -40.76 19.62
CA VAL A 270 17.37 -42.13 19.19
C VAL A 270 16.37 -42.57 18.13
N PHE A 271 16.86 -42.73 16.90
CA PHE A 271 16.07 -43.18 15.77
C PHE A 271 16.22 -44.70 15.60
N ILE A 272 15.12 -45.43 15.74
CA ILE A 272 15.12 -46.89 15.63
C ILE A 272 14.84 -47.31 14.20
N THR A 273 15.87 -47.83 13.53
CA THR A 273 15.78 -48.30 12.14
C THR A 273 16.98 -49.16 11.73
N ASP A 274 16.74 -50.16 10.88
CA ASP A 274 17.75 -50.84 10.06
C ASP A 274 17.61 -50.53 8.56
N ASP A 275 16.76 -49.57 8.20
CA ASP A 275 16.36 -49.31 6.83
C ASP A 275 16.86 -47.95 6.31
N SER A 276 17.57 -47.99 5.18
CA SER A 276 18.08 -46.79 4.51
C SER A 276 16.98 -45.85 3.98
N LEU A 277 15.72 -46.27 3.91
CA LEU A 277 14.62 -45.37 3.55
C LEU A 277 14.35 -44.29 4.60
N ASP A 278 14.82 -44.48 5.83
CA ASP A 278 14.73 -43.46 6.88
C ASP A 278 15.90 -42.47 6.86
N ASP A 279 16.98 -42.73 6.09
CA ASP A 279 18.17 -41.87 6.02
C ASP A 279 17.84 -40.40 5.69
N PRO A 280 16.92 -40.08 4.74
CA PRO A 280 16.55 -38.69 4.45
C PRO A 280 15.92 -37.97 5.63
N GLN A 281 15.11 -38.66 6.44
CA GLN A 281 14.52 -38.10 7.65
C GLN A 281 15.58 -37.86 8.72
N ILE A 282 16.46 -38.83 8.92
CA ILE A 282 17.54 -38.75 9.90
C ILE A 282 18.47 -37.58 9.57
N GLU A 283 18.81 -37.39 8.30
CA GLU A 283 19.64 -36.26 7.88
C GLU A 283 18.91 -34.93 8.06
N TRP A 284 17.62 -34.87 7.72
CA TRP A 284 16.81 -33.68 7.97
C TRP A 284 16.77 -33.30 9.47
N LEU A 285 16.65 -34.27 10.38
CA LEU A 285 16.71 -34.00 11.83
C LEU A 285 18.07 -33.44 12.27
N ARG A 286 19.17 -33.91 11.67
CA ARG A 286 20.52 -33.39 11.93
C ARG A 286 20.71 -31.99 11.34
N GLU A 287 20.15 -31.72 10.16
CA GLU A 287 20.13 -30.37 9.57
C GLU A 287 19.35 -29.39 10.44
N LYS A 288 18.29 -29.87 11.10
CA LYS A 288 17.56 -29.14 12.15
C LYS A 288 18.32 -29.03 13.47
N GLY A 289 19.54 -29.57 13.56
CA GLY A 289 20.48 -29.39 14.66
C GLY A 289 20.39 -30.42 15.79
N PHE A 290 19.46 -31.39 15.74
CA PHE A 290 19.34 -32.41 16.78
C PHE A 290 20.54 -33.37 16.82
N ASN A 291 20.86 -33.88 18.01
CA ASN A 291 21.83 -34.95 18.16
C ASN A 291 21.17 -36.32 17.89
N VAL A 292 21.18 -36.76 16.63
CA VAL A 292 20.49 -37.99 16.18
C VAL A 292 21.43 -39.20 16.11
N SER A 293 21.14 -40.21 16.93
CA SER A 293 21.78 -41.54 16.89
C SER A 293 20.82 -42.57 16.30
N THR A 294 21.36 -43.60 15.63
CA THR A 294 20.55 -44.71 15.09
C THR A 294 20.77 -45.98 15.90
N TYR A 295 19.69 -46.74 16.12
CA TYR A 295 19.72 -48.00 16.84
C TYR A 295 18.79 -49.03 16.17
N TYR A 296 19.13 -50.30 16.24
CA TYR A 296 18.22 -51.37 15.83
C TYR A 296 18.46 -52.63 16.62
N ASN A 297 17.36 -53.30 16.99
CA ASN A 297 17.37 -54.62 17.57
C ASN A 297 16.11 -55.39 17.16
N GLY A 298 16.30 -56.59 16.62
CA GLY A 298 15.19 -57.45 16.19
C GLY A 298 14.40 -58.10 17.35
N SER A 299 14.78 -57.90 18.61
CA SER A 299 13.97 -58.26 19.78
C SER A 299 14.41 -57.50 21.04
N LEU A 300 13.62 -56.50 21.43
CA LEU A 300 13.93 -55.60 22.55
C LEU A 300 13.93 -56.31 23.92
N SER A 301 13.15 -57.37 24.09
CA SER A 301 13.11 -58.21 25.30
C SER A 301 14.39 -58.99 25.56
N SER A 302 15.21 -59.16 24.52
CA SER A 302 16.53 -59.77 24.61
C SER A 302 17.68 -58.76 24.53
N ALA A 303 17.35 -57.46 24.45
CA ALA A 303 18.35 -56.40 24.38
C ALA A 303 19.25 -56.38 25.63
N PRO A 304 20.55 -56.13 25.46
CA PRO A 304 21.42 -55.72 26.56
C PRO A 304 20.80 -54.58 27.38
N GLN A 305 20.98 -54.62 28.70
CA GLN A 305 20.46 -53.57 29.59
C GLN A 305 21.03 -52.18 29.23
N GLU A 306 22.27 -52.11 28.74
CA GLU A 306 22.91 -50.87 28.29
C GLU A 306 22.15 -50.20 27.12
N ASP A 307 21.53 -50.98 26.24
CA ASP A 307 20.72 -50.45 25.14
C ASP A 307 19.39 -49.90 25.68
N ILE A 308 18.80 -50.57 26.68
CA ILE A 308 17.60 -50.08 27.36
C ILE A 308 17.89 -48.80 28.15
N ASP A 309 19.06 -48.71 28.77
CA ASP A 309 19.51 -47.52 29.50
C ASP A 309 19.77 -46.36 28.54
N MET A 310 20.38 -46.61 27.36
CA MET A 310 20.54 -45.62 26.29
C MET A 310 19.19 -45.11 25.79
N LEU A 311 18.23 -46.00 25.51
CA LEU A 311 16.90 -45.61 25.08
C LEU A 311 16.21 -44.74 26.14
N ASN A 312 16.28 -45.10 27.43
CA ASN A 312 15.70 -44.30 28.52
C ASN A 312 16.43 -42.98 28.80
N ALA A 313 17.65 -42.81 28.29
CA ALA A 313 18.41 -41.56 28.41
C ALA A 313 18.16 -40.59 27.25
N ALA A 314 17.46 -41.03 26.19
CA ALA A 314 17.10 -40.17 25.07
C ALA A 314 16.01 -39.16 25.46
N ASP A 315 16.08 -37.97 24.88
CA ASP A 315 15.02 -36.95 25.04
C ASP A 315 13.80 -37.29 24.18
N LEU A 316 14.04 -37.93 23.03
CA LEU A 316 13.00 -38.47 22.17
C LEU A 316 13.47 -39.75 21.48
N ILE A 317 12.54 -40.68 21.31
CA ILE A 317 12.74 -41.88 20.51
C ILE A 317 11.80 -41.81 19.30
N ILE A 318 12.34 -42.02 18.10
CA ILE A 318 11.56 -42.08 16.86
C ILE A 318 11.67 -43.49 16.30
N ILE A 319 10.53 -44.16 16.10
CA ILE A 319 10.49 -45.47 15.46
C ILE A 319 10.19 -45.27 13.97
N GLY A 320 11.22 -45.48 13.15
CA GLY A 320 11.12 -45.46 11.69
C GLY A 320 10.59 -46.77 11.12
N ARG A 321 11.11 -47.17 9.97
CA ARG A 321 10.90 -48.49 9.39
C ARG A 321 11.83 -49.50 10.05
N SER A 322 11.35 -50.16 11.11
CA SER A 322 12.11 -51.24 11.75
C SER A 322 11.36 -52.57 11.71
N GLY A 323 12.00 -53.55 11.09
CA GLY A 323 11.82 -54.97 11.38
C GLY A 323 10.41 -55.58 11.28
N GLY A 324 10.28 -56.82 11.74
CA GLY A 324 9.08 -57.64 11.54
C GLY A 324 7.97 -57.35 12.55
N SER A 325 6.75 -57.84 12.30
CA SER A 325 5.69 -57.79 13.33
C SER A 325 6.03 -58.58 14.61
N ALA A 326 7.09 -59.39 14.57
CA ALA A 326 7.59 -60.16 15.70
C ALA A 326 8.33 -59.29 16.73
N ASP A 327 8.91 -58.17 16.30
CA ASP A 327 9.75 -57.29 17.14
C ASP A 327 8.92 -56.49 18.17
N PHE A 328 7.59 -56.67 18.12
CA PHE A 328 6.60 -56.10 19.03
C PHE A 328 5.68 -57.20 19.60
N ASP A 329 6.15 -58.44 19.64
CA ASP A 329 5.41 -59.54 20.28
C ASP A 329 5.37 -59.40 21.81
N ALA A 330 4.72 -60.34 22.50
CA ALA A 330 4.34 -60.14 23.91
C ALA A 330 5.52 -59.83 24.85
N PRO A 331 6.68 -60.52 24.77
CA PRO A 331 7.89 -60.13 25.51
C PRO A 331 8.43 -58.74 25.14
N ASP A 332 8.60 -58.44 23.85
CA ASP A 332 9.19 -57.17 23.39
C ASP A 332 8.31 -55.96 23.76
N LYS A 333 6.99 -56.15 23.67
CA LYS A 333 5.98 -55.15 24.02
C LYS A 333 6.08 -54.66 25.47
N GLN A 334 6.42 -55.56 26.41
CA GLN A 334 6.59 -55.15 27.81
C GLN A 334 7.75 -54.18 27.97
N VAL A 335 8.83 -54.37 27.20
CA VAL A 335 10.00 -53.51 27.27
C VAL A 335 9.74 -52.17 26.60
N TRP A 336 9.08 -52.15 25.43
CA TRP A 336 8.65 -50.90 24.78
C TRP A 336 7.73 -50.04 25.68
N ASN A 337 6.87 -50.69 26.48
CA ASN A 337 5.99 -50.00 27.42
C ASN A 337 6.65 -49.63 28.76
N ALA A 338 7.86 -50.13 29.02
CA ALA A 338 8.66 -49.72 30.16
C ALA A 338 9.54 -48.50 29.86
N LEU A 339 9.70 -48.13 28.58
CA LEU A 339 10.39 -46.90 28.20
C LEU A 339 9.59 -45.68 28.67
N THR A 340 10.30 -44.79 29.35
CA THR A 340 9.75 -43.54 29.90
C THR A 340 9.89 -42.33 28.98
N PRO A 341 10.86 -42.28 28.04
CA PRO A 341 10.94 -41.16 27.10
C PRO A 341 9.72 -41.08 26.17
N PRO A 342 9.45 -39.87 25.65
CA PRO A 342 8.51 -39.67 24.56
C PRO A 342 8.85 -40.51 23.33
N LEU A 343 7.82 -40.98 22.61
CA LEU A 343 7.97 -41.88 21.46
C LEU A 343 7.14 -41.42 20.25
N ILE A 344 7.78 -41.21 19.10
CA ILE A 344 7.07 -41.01 17.82
C ILE A 344 7.06 -42.30 17.01
N LEU A 345 5.89 -42.64 16.46
CA LEU A 345 5.66 -43.77 15.57
C LEU A 345 5.38 -43.23 14.15
N ASN A 346 6.36 -43.35 13.24
CA ASN A 346 6.29 -42.75 11.89
C ASN A 346 5.43 -43.54 10.89
N SER A 347 5.19 -44.82 11.17
CA SER A 347 4.47 -45.70 10.25
C SER A 347 3.24 -46.32 10.88
N GLN A 348 2.26 -46.57 10.03
CA GLN A 348 1.03 -47.28 10.38
C GLN A 348 1.34 -48.70 10.84
N TRP A 349 2.34 -49.32 10.21
CA TRP A 349 2.78 -50.66 10.58
C TRP A 349 3.32 -50.68 12.02
N MET A 350 4.11 -49.69 12.42
CA MET A 350 4.63 -49.56 13.79
C MET A 350 3.51 -49.27 14.79
N ALA A 351 2.60 -48.35 14.49
CA ALA A 351 1.44 -48.07 15.34
C ALA A 351 0.58 -49.33 15.56
N ARG A 352 0.33 -50.09 14.49
CA ARG A 352 -0.45 -51.34 14.55
C ARG A 352 0.27 -52.45 15.32
N ASN A 353 1.58 -52.62 15.10
CA ASN A 353 2.34 -53.69 15.77
C ASN A 353 2.63 -53.39 17.24
N ASN A 354 2.75 -52.11 17.61
CA ASN A 354 2.71 -51.69 19.03
C ASN A 354 1.35 -52.02 19.69
N ARG A 355 0.35 -52.46 18.90
CA ARG A 355 -0.97 -52.93 19.35
C ARG A 355 -1.55 -51.99 20.40
N LEU A 356 -1.56 -50.72 20.03
CA LEU A 356 -2.46 -49.72 20.55
C LEU A 356 -3.87 -50.28 20.27
N ASN A 357 -4.78 -50.35 21.25
CA ASN A 357 -6.06 -51.11 21.22
C ASN A 357 -7.06 -50.62 20.16
N TRP A 358 -6.61 -49.77 19.25
CA TRP A 358 -7.42 -48.85 18.48
C TRP A 358 -7.75 -49.35 17.08
N PHE A 359 -7.06 -50.41 16.65
CA PHE A 359 -7.40 -51.15 15.44
C PHE A 359 -8.31 -52.29 15.87
N ASP A 360 -9.58 -52.21 15.47
CA ASP A 360 -10.57 -53.27 15.64
C ASP A 360 -9.95 -54.65 15.29
N ASN A 361 -9.78 -55.51 16.30
CA ASN A 361 -9.28 -56.88 16.15
C ASN A 361 -10.34 -57.86 15.60
N ASN A 362 -11.60 -57.43 15.46
CA ASN A 362 -12.75 -58.20 15.00
C ASN A 362 -13.23 -57.84 13.59
N GLY A 363 -12.67 -56.79 12.98
CA GLY A 363 -12.81 -56.44 11.58
C GLY A 363 -11.65 -55.53 11.22
N ASN A 364 -10.72 -55.99 10.38
CA ASN A 364 -9.73 -55.09 9.78
C ASN A 364 -10.48 -53.82 9.34
N PRO A 365 -10.09 -52.61 9.78
CA PRO A 365 -10.67 -51.40 9.22
C PRO A 365 -10.54 -51.49 7.71
N ALA A 366 -11.60 -51.07 6.99
CA ALA A 366 -11.58 -51.08 5.54
C ALA A 366 -10.34 -50.34 5.08
N ALA A 367 -9.38 -51.05 4.48
CA ALA A 367 -8.15 -50.44 4.05
C ALA A 367 -8.50 -49.36 3.02
N PHE A 368 -8.21 -48.11 3.35
CA PHE A 368 -8.25 -47.06 2.34
C PHE A 368 -6.97 -47.17 1.52
N ASN A 369 -7.11 -47.53 0.25
CA ASN A 369 -5.99 -47.79 -0.63
C ASN A 369 -5.90 -46.68 -1.70
N PRO A 370 -5.34 -45.50 -1.35
CA PRO A 370 -5.07 -44.46 -2.33
C PRO A 370 -4.07 -44.99 -3.36
N THR A 371 -4.20 -44.58 -4.61
CA THR A 371 -3.37 -45.08 -5.71
C THR A 371 -1.88 -44.73 -5.63
N GLY A 372 -1.43 -44.01 -4.61
CA GLY A 372 -0.07 -43.51 -4.45
C GLY A 372 0.27 -42.44 -5.50
N GLY A 373 0.75 -41.28 -5.06
CA GLY A 373 1.23 -40.19 -5.91
C GLY A 373 0.50 -38.85 -5.79
N ASP A 374 -0.62 -38.77 -5.06
CA ASP A 374 -1.43 -37.55 -4.91
C ASP A 374 -1.32 -36.99 -3.48
N VAL A 375 -1.23 -35.66 -3.34
CA VAL A 375 -1.24 -35.01 -2.02
C VAL A 375 -2.63 -35.12 -1.40
N VAL A 376 -2.69 -35.61 -0.16
CA VAL A 376 -3.90 -35.64 0.67
C VAL A 376 -4.01 -34.37 1.50
N THR A 377 -5.20 -33.80 1.52
CA THR A 377 -5.58 -32.73 2.44
C THR A 377 -6.03 -33.31 3.78
N ALA A 378 -5.41 -32.86 4.86
CA ALA A 378 -5.78 -33.11 6.23
C ALA A 378 -6.82 -32.10 6.73
N GLN A 379 -7.77 -32.57 7.50
CA GLN A 379 -8.65 -31.79 8.37
C GLN A 379 -8.01 -31.69 9.75
N ILE A 380 -7.86 -30.45 10.24
CA ILE A 380 -7.28 -30.14 11.55
C ILE A 380 -8.42 -29.77 12.52
N PRO A 381 -8.75 -30.63 13.51
CA PRO A 381 -9.84 -30.35 14.44
C PRO A 381 -9.54 -29.24 15.43
N ASN A 382 -8.27 -29.09 15.83
CA ASN A 382 -7.80 -28.03 16.73
C ASN A 382 -6.72 -27.21 16.03
N ALA A 383 -7.14 -26.15 15.33
CA ALA A 383 -6.25 -25.27 14.57
C ALA A 383 -5.34 -24.40 15.45
N GLU A 384 -5.74 -24.17 16.69
CA GLU A 384 -5.02 -23.31 17.66
C GLU A 384 -3.97 -24.09 18.49
N ASP A 385 -3.64 -25.30 18.07
CA ASP A 385 -2.62 -26.10 18.76
C ASP A 385 -1.22 -25.73 18.27
N GLU A 386 -0.27 -25.61 19.20
CA GLU A 386 1.12 -25.17 18.95
C GLU A 386 1.83 -25.95 17.82
N ALA A 387 1.44 -27.20 17.56
CA ALA A 387 2.01 -27.95 16.43
C ALA A 387 1.65 -27.37 15.05
N PHE A 388 0.71 -26.43 14.97
CA PHE A 388 0.27 -25.81 13.72
C PHE A 388 0.60 -24.32 13.61
N ASP A 389 1.30 -23.73 14.59
CA ASP A 389 1.58 -22.28 14.62
C ASP A 389 2.42 -21.82 13.41
N GLU A 390 3.32 -22.68 12.93
CA GLU A 390 4.22 -22.41 11.81
C GLU A 390 3.61 -22.73 10.42
N VAL A 391 2.32 -23.08 10.35
CA VAL A 391 1.66 -23.39 9.07
C VAL A 391 0.38 -22.59 8.86
N THR A 392 0.18 -22.12 7.63
CA THR A 392 -1.08 -21.48 7.24
C THR A 392 -2.11 -22.53 6.84
N LEU A 393 -3.21 -22.61 7.59
CA LEU A 393 -4.35 -23.47 7.24
C LEU A 393 -5.25 -22.82 6.17
N GLU A 394 -5.72 -23.62 5.22
CA GLU A 394 -6.74 -23.22 4.26
C GLU A 394 -8.14 -23.11 4.90
N GLU A 395 -9.09 -22.51 4.18
CA GLU A 395 -10.48 -22.37 4.64
C GLU A 395 -11.06 -23.73 5.08
N GLY A 396 -11.64 -23.76 6.27
CA GLY A 396 -12.17 -24.99 6.87
C GLY A 396 -11.13 -25.80 7.65
N ASN A 397 -10.01 -25.20 8.05
CA ASN A 397 -8.93 -25.84 8.82
C ASN A 397 -8.32 -27.02 8.05
N LEU A 398 -8.00 -26.78 6.79
CA LEU A 398 -7.45 -27.77 5.88
C LEU A 398 -5.95 -27.53 5.67
N LEU A 399 -5.18 -28.62 5.56
CA LEU A 399 -3.74 -28.54 5.31
C LEU A 399 -3.29 -29.61 4.32
N SER A 400 -2.47 -29.23 3.33
CA SER A 400 -1.75 -30.19 2.49
C SER A 400 -0.78 -31.00 3.36
N TRP A 401 -0.86 -32.33 3.30
CA TRP A 401 -0.18 -33.16 4.30
C TRP A 401 0.88 -34.08 3.71
N ILE A 402 0.46 -35.11 2.99
CA ILE A 402 1.33 -36.20 2.52
C ILE A 402 0.91 -36.72 1.17
N ASN A 403 1.83 -37.38 0.48
CA ASN A 403 1.45 -38.46 -0.41
C ASN A 403 1.12 -39.69 0.45
N PRO A 404 -0.15 -40.11 0.54
CA PRO A 404 -0.55 -41.06 1.55
C PRO A 404 0.13 -42.40 1.30
N PRO A 405 0.59 -43.07 2.38
CA PRO A 405 0.91 -44.46 2.26
C PRO A 405 -0.30 -45.23 1.76
N ALA A 406 -0.04 -46.31 1.05
CA ALA A 406 -1.08 -47.23 0.69
C ALA A 406 -1.57 -47.96 1.98
N ASN A 407 -2.89 -48.09 2.14
CA ASN A 407 -3.60 -48.55 3.35
C ASN A 407 -3.62 -47.58 4.55
N LEU A 408 -4.29 -46.43 4.43
CA LEU A 408 -4.57 -45.64 5.63
C LEU A 408 -5.52 -46.37 6.60
N LEU A 409 -5.21 -46.27 7.89
CA LEU A 409 -5.98 -46.91 8.94
C LEU A 409 -7.09 -45.98 9.44
N TYR A 410 -8.33 -46.47 9.42
CA TYR A 410 -9.43 -45.91 10.19
C TYR A 410 -9.27 -46.35 11.64
N ILE A 411 -9.29 -45.39 12.56
CA ILE A 411 -9.27 -45.64 13.99
C ILE A 411 -10.70 -45.48 14.53
N ASN A 412 -11.08 -46.30 15.52
CA ASN A 412 -12.33 -46.06 16.27
C ASN A 412 -12.24 -44.67 16.94
N THR A 413 -13.19 -43.78 16.73
CA THR A 413 -13.18 -42.44 17.35
C THR A 413 -13.40 -42.46 18.87
N GLU A 414 -13.73 -43.61 19.46
CA GLU A 414 -13.85 -43.84 20.91
C GLU A 414 -12.47 -44.06 21.62
N THR A 415 -11.37 -43.47 21.14
CA THR A 415 -10.01 -43.76 21.61
C THR A 415 -9.47 -42.88 22.75
N ASN A 416 -8.38 -43.36 23.38
CA ASN A 416 -7.65 -42.73 24.48
C ASN A 416 -6.58 -41.69 24.03
N GLY A 417 -6.80 -41.00 22.92
CA GLY A 417 -5.83 -40.03 22.39
C GLY A 417 -6.46 -38.92 21.57
N ASP A 418 -5.73 -37.83 21.42
CA ASP A 418 -6.19 -36.59 20.82
C ASP A 418 -5.87 -36.59 19.32
N ILE A 419 -6.93 -36.51 18.51
CA ILE A 419 -6.85 -36.49 17.05
C ILE A 419 -6.41 -35.10 16.61
N MET A 420 -5.19 -35.00 16.11
CA MET A 420 -4.59 -33.74 15.68
C MET A 420 -4.78 -33.50 14.18
N ALA A 421 -4.69 -34.56 13.36
CA ALA A 421 -4.99 -34.49 11.94
C ALA A 421 -5.58 -35.81 11.40
N MET A 422 -6.56 -35.68 10.52
CA MET A 422 -7.19 -36.78 9.80
C MET A 422 -7.43 -36.40 8.34
N THR A 423 -7.65 -37.34 7.44
CA THR A 423 -7.96 -37.01 6.03
C THR A 423 -9.29 -36.26 5.94
N ALA A 424 -9.30 -35.14 5.22
CA ALA A 424 -10.51 -34.39 4.93
C ALA A 424 -11.52 -35.22 4.10
N PRO A 425 -12.83 -34.92 4.16
CA PRO A 425 -13.82 -35.56 3.30
C PRO A 425 -13.43 -35.45 1.82
N GLY A 426 -13.51 -36.56 1.07
CA GLY A 426 -13.21 -36.60 -0.36
C GLY A 426 -11.72 -36.63 -0.74
N SER A 427 -10.79 -36.27 0.15
CA SER A 427 -9.34 -36.34 -0.13
C SER A 427 -8.80 -37.79 -0.18
N GLY A 428 -9.64 -38.76 0.21
CA GLY A 428 -9.34 -40.18 0.20
C GLY A 428 -10.50 -41.06 -0.30
N GLY A 429 -11.26 -40.61 -1.31
CA GLY A 429 -12.26 -41.44 -1.98
C GLY A 429 -13.46 -41.93 -1.15
N SER A 430 -13.57 -41.54 0.12
CA SER A 430 -14.78 -41.68 0.94
C SER A 430 -15.41 -40.29 1.17
N ASP A 431 -16.72 -40.22 1.01
CA ASP A 431 -17.51 -38.98 1.19
C ASP A 431 -17.63 -38.57 2.67
N GLU A 432 -17.11 -39.38 3.60
CA GLU A 432 -17.21 -39.17 5.05
C GLU A 432 -15.89 -38.73 5.71
N GLY A 433 -14.73 -38.79 5.01
CA GLY A 433 -13.40 -38.59 5.61
C GLY A 433 -13.05 -39.71 6.63
N GLY A 434 -11.88 -39.64 7.28
CA GLY A 434 -11.65 -40.45 8.50
C GLY A 434 -10.42 -41.36 8.59
N ALA A 435 -9.40 -41.22 7.75
CA ALA A 435 -8.11 -41.86 8.00
C ALA A 435 -7.22 -41.00 8.91
N MET A 436 -6.55 -41.63 9.87
CA MET A 436 -5.75 -40.91 10.87
C MET A 436 -4.35 -40.59 10.36
N LEU A 437 -3.94 -39.34 10.49
CA LEU A 437 -2.64 -38.85 10.04
C LEU A 437 -1.74 -38.47 11.20
N TYR A 438 -2.30 -37.91 12.27
CA TYR A 438 -1.54 -37.47 13.44
C TYR A 438 -2.39 -37.53 14.71
N VAL A 439 -1.88 -38.20 15.74
CA VAL A 439 -2.55 -38.41 17.03
C VAL A 439 -1.57 -38.34 18.18
N ARG A 440 -1.95 -37.64 19.26
CA ARG A 440 -1.19 -37.57 20.51
C ARG A 440 -1.78 -38.46 21.59
N PHE A 441 -0.90 -39.01 22.43
CA PHE A 441 -1.26 -39.87 23.55
C PHE A 441 -0.54 -39.40 24.81
N THR A 442 -1.32 -39.23 25.87
CA THR A 442 -0.79 -38.87 27.18
C THR A 442 -0.04 -40.05 27.81
N ALA A 443 0.90 -39.75 28.70
CA ALA A 443 1.62 -40.78 29.45
C ALA A 443 0.67 -41.62 30.30
N GLY A 444 0.98 -42.90 30.47
CA GLY A 444 0.19 -43.81 31.31
C GLY A 444 -1.16 -44.25 30.75
N VAL A 445 -1.46 -43.95 29.48
CA VAL A 445 -2.63 -44.50 28.77
C VAL A 445 -2.52 -46.03 28.69
N GLU A 446 -3.58 -46.74 29.11
CA GLU A 446 -3.66 -48.19 28.91
C GLU A 446 -3.98 -48.47 27.43
N PHE A 447 -2.97 -48.93 26.70
CA PHE A 447 -3.07 -49.21 25.27
C PHE A 447 -3.76 -50.53 24.94
N TYR A 448 -4.08 -51.41 25.90
CA TYR A 448 -4.89 -52.62 25.72
C TYR A 448 -5.17 -53.29 27.07
N SER A 449 -6.27 -54.03 27.18
CA SER A 449 -6.64 -54.71 28.43
C SER A 449 -5.54 -55.67 28.89
N GLY A 450 -5.01 -55.44 30.10
CA GLY A 450 -3.95 -56.25 30.68
C GLY A 450 -2.53 -55.79 30.29
N ALA A 451 -2.39 -54.58 29.72
CA ALA A 451 -1.08 -53.93 29.55
C ALA A 451 -0.40 -53.64 30.91
N GLY A 452 -1.16 -53.68 32.01
CA GLY A 452 -0.68 -53.39 33.35
C GLY A 452 -0.48 -51.89 33.58
N GLU A 453 -0.21 -51.51 34.84
CA GLU A 453 0.25 -50.15 35.17
C GLU A 453 1.73 -50.04 34.83
N SER A 454 2.05 -49.83 33.55
CA SER A 454 3.39 -49.43 33.13
C SER A 454 3.27 -48.03 32.55
N PRO A 455 3.85 -46.99 33.18
CA PRO A 455 3.73 -45.63 32.71
C PRO A 455 4.64 -45.45 31.50
N ALA A 456 4.18 -45.92 30.34
CA ALA A 456 4.77 -45.53 29.08
C ALA A 456 4.80 -44.00 29.01
N GLY A 457 5.91 -43.45 28.52
CA GLY A 457 6.03 -42.03 28.20
C GLY A 457 4.96 -41.57 27.20
N PRO A 458 4.84 -40.25 26.99
CA PRO A 458 3.98 -39.68 25.96
C PRO A 458 4.26 -40.31 24.60
N ARG A 459 3.22 -40.52 23.79
CA ARG A 459 3.40 -41.10 22.46
C ARG A 459 2.71 -40.27 21.41
N THR A 460 3.27 -40.27 20.22
CA THR A 460 2.67 -39.65 19.06
C THR A 460 2.73 -40.62 17.90
N TYR A 461 1.60 -40.79 17.24
CA TYR A 461 1.55 -41.43 15.93
C TYR A 461 1.51 -40.32 14.88
N PHE A 462 2.46 -40.33 13.96
CA PHE A 462 2.51 -39.40 12.84
C PHE A 462 2.70 -40.22 11.56
N GLY A 463 1.62 -40.38 10.80
CA GLY A 463 1.44 -41.42 9.82
C GLY A 463 1.85 -41.04 8.40
N PHE A 464 3.08 -41.39 8.00
CA PHE A 464 3.54 -41.24 6.62
C PHE A 464 4.31 -42.43 6.04
N GLY A 465 4.61 -43.46 6.85
CA GLY A 465 5.32 -44.67 6.39
C GLY A 465 4.42 -45.86 6.07
N ALA A 466 4.52 -46.45 4.86
CA ALA A 466 4.01 -47.81 4.59
C ALA A 466 4.66 -48.53 3.39
N ASP A 467 4.45 -49.85 3.36
CA ASP A 467 4.84 -50.75 2.28
C ASP A 467 3.61 -51.37 1.61
N GLU A 468 3.45 -51.19 0.30
CA GLU A 468 2.41 -51.89 -0.48
C GLU A 468 2.87 -52.25 -1.88
N GLY A 469 2.57 -53.48 -2.31
CA GLY A 469 2.83 -53.91 -3.68
C GLY A 469 4.31 -53.92 -4.07
N GLY A 470 5.23 -53.86 -3.10
CA GLY A 470 6.67 -53.72 -3.32
C GLY A 470 7.15 -52.28 -3.50
N VAL A 471 6.27 -51.29 -3.30
CA VAL A 471 6.59 -49.86 -3.24
C VAL A 471 6.57 -49.42 -1.78
N SER A 472 7.52 -48.57 -1.41
CA SER A 472 7.67 -48.04 -0.05
C SER A 472 7.53 -46.53 -0.11
N TYR A 473 6.62 -45.99 0.70
CA TYR A 473 6.35 -44.56 0.82
C TYR A 473 6.79 -44.14 2.23
N TYR A 474 7.97 -43.52 2.33
CA TYR A 474 8.57 -43.06 3.59
C TYR A 474 9.16 -41.67 3.37
N TRP A 475 8.99 -40.81 4.37
CA TRP A 475 9.43 -39.42 4.33
C TRP A 475 8.88 -38.60 3.13
N GLU A 476 7.69 -38.96 2.64
CA GLU A 476 6.96 -38.23 1.58
C GLU A 476 5.96 -37.22 2.15
N LEU A 477 6.46 -36.38 3.06
CA LEU A 477 5.72 -35.25 3.64
C LEU A 477 5.79 -34.02 2.73
N THR A 478 4.70 -33.24 2.66
CA THR A 478 4.78 -31.86 2.17
C THR A 478 5.61 -31.02 3.14
N ASP A 479 6.03 -29.82 2.71
CA ASP A 479 6.85 -28.97 3.57
C ASP A 479 6.05 -28.46 4.79
N GLU A 480 4.74 -28.25 4.62
CA GLU A 480 3.84 -27.90 5.72
C GLU A 480 3.74 -29.05 6.74
N ALA A 481 3.57 -30.31 6.30
CA ALA A 481 3.55 -31.43 7.24
C ALA A 481 4.90 -31.67 7.92
N LYS A 482 6.02 -31.35 7.27
CA LYS A 482 7.34 -31.37 7.94
C LYS A 482 7.46 -30.30 9.00
N ALA A 483 6.88 -29.11 8.80
CA ALA A 483 6.83 -28.07 9.82
C ALA A 483 6.02 -28.53 11.04
N VAL A 484 4.83 -29.09 10.82
CA VAL A 484 4.02 -29.68 11.92
C VAL A 484 4.76 -30.82 12.63
N TYR A 485 5.47 -31.68 11.89
CA TYR A 485 6.28 -32.75 12.46
C TYR A 485 7.44 -32.21 13.31
N PHE A 486 8.05 -31.10 12.89
CA PHE A 486 9.12 -30.43 13.61
C PHE A 486 8.61 -29.86 14.94
N GLU A 487 7.50 -29.11 14.91
CA GLU A 487 6.90 -28.55 16.13
C GLU A 487 6.48 -29.64 17.12
N GLU A 488 5.96 -30.76 16.62
CA GLU A 488 5.64 -31.89 17.49
C GLU A 488 6.87 -32.55 18.11
N ILE A 489 8.01 -32.60 17.39
CA ILE A 489 9.28 -33.04 17.97
C ILE A 489 9.72 -32.07 19.06
N LEU A 490 9.69 -30.77 18.80
CA LEU A 490 10.08 -29.73 19.78
C LEU A 490 9.25 -29.85 21.05
N ARG A 491 7.93 -29.96 20.92
CA ARG A 491 7.03 -30.19 22.05
C ARG A 491 7.41 -31.43 22.84
N MET A 492 7.73 -32.55 22.16
CA MET A 492 8.05 -33.81 22.83
C MET A 492 9.39 -33.77 23.56
N VAL A 493 10.44 -33.14 23.00
CA VAL A 493 11.75 -33.04 23.68
C VAL A 493 11.75 -32.03 24.83
N LEU A 494 10.74 -31.14 24.91
CA LEU A 494 10.60 -30.14 25.96
C LEU A 494 9.78 -30.59 27.19
N MET A 495 9.22 -31.80 27.17
CA MET A 495 8.45 -32.40 28.28
C MET A 495 9.34 -32.85 29.44
#